data_AF-A0A520P2R8-F1
#
_entry.id   AF-A0A520P2R8-F1
#
_cell.length_a   1.000
_cell.length_b   1.000
_cell.length_c   1.000
_cell.angle_alpha   90.00
_cell.angle_beta   90.00
_cell.angle_gamma   90.00
#
_symmetry.space_group_name_H-M   'P 1'
#
loop_
_entity.id
_entity.type
_entity.pdbx_description
1 polymer ?
#
loop_
_entity_poly.entity_id
_entity_poly.type
_entity_poly.pdbx_seq_one_letter_code
_entity_poly.pdbx_strand_id
1 'polypeptide(L)'
;MSKILPSKVTHRRVLYLAIPVVLSNATMPILGAVDTAVVGQMGLAAPIGAVGIAAVIITAIFWLFGFLRMGVSGLTAQALGEKNIIEANALLIRSLIIGFVVGLFFIILQSPLFFGALYISPASEDVKFLAKEYLNIRIYSGPAVIGLYGITGWLIAKERTKSIFL
;
A
#
# COMPACT_ATOMS: atom_id res chain seq x y z
N MET A 1 -14.67 -26.22 5.92
CA MET A 1 -15.54 -26.42 4.73
C MET A 1 -15.45 -25.20 3.83
N SER A 2 -14.57 -25.23 2.82
CA SER A 2 -14.52 -24.19 1.79
C SER A 2 -15.78 -24.30 0.94
N LYS A 3 -16.65 -23.30 0.98
CA LYS A 3 -17.71 -23.15 -0.02
C LYS A 3 -17.00 -22.95 -1.36
N ILE A 4 -16.90 -24.02 -2.14
CA ILE A 4 -16.48 -23.97 -3.54
C ILE A 4 -17.48 -23.04 -4.23
N LEU A 5 -17.01 -21.85 -4.60
CA LEU A 5 -17.83 -20.83 -5.24
C LEU A 5 -18.34 -21.38 -6.59
N PRO A 6 -19.59 -21.07 -6.97
CA PRO A 6 -20.19 -21.56 -8.22
C PRO A 6 -19.35 -21.12 -9.44
N SER A 7 -19.17 -22.04 -10.39
CA SER A 7 -18.28 -21.92 -11.55
C SER A 7 -18.65 -20.80 -12.53
N LYS A 8 -19.89 -20.28 -12.48
CA LYS A 8 -20.35 -19.20 -13.36
C LYS A 8 -20.04 -17.83 -12.75
N VAL A 9 -19.49 -16.93 -13.57
CA VAL A 9 -19.36 -15.50 -13.23
C VAL A 9 -20.76 -14.92 -13.10
N THR A 10 -21.09 -14.39 -11.92
CA THR A 10 -22.40 -13.78 -11.62
C THR A 10 -22.20 -12.45 -10.94
N HIS A 11 -23.12 -11.51 -11.12
CA HIS A 11 -23.11 -10.20 -10.44
C HIS A 11 -22.96 -10.35 -8.92
N ARG A 12 -23.64 -11.34 -8.32
CA ARG A 12 -23.53 -11.66 -6.90
C ARG A 12 -22.11 -12.06 -6.49
N ARG A 13 -21.41 -12.86 -7.29
CA ARG A 13 -20.02 -13.26 -7.03
C ARG A 13 -19.08 -12.07 -7.16
N VAL A 14 -19.25 -11.24 -8.20
CA VAL A 14 -18.45 -10.03 -8.40
C VAL A 14 -18.61 -9.08 -7.20
N LEU A 15 -19.84 -8.79 -6.77
CA LEU A 15 -20.09 -7.94 -5.59
C LEU A 15 -19.49 -8.51 -4.31
N TYR A 16 -19.61 -9.83 -4.10
CA TYR A 16 -19.03 -10.51 -2.94
C TYR A 16 -17.51 -10.35 -2.86
N LEU A 17 -16.82 -10.36 -4.01
CA LEU A 17 -15.37 -10.16 -4.07
C LEU A 17 -14.99 -8.68 -4.00
N ALA A 18 -15.75 -7.80 -4.66
CA ALA A 18 -15.44 -6.38 -4.79
C ALA A 18 -15.68 -5.57 -3.51
N ILE A 19 -16.75 -5.84 -2.77
CA ILE A 19 -17.10 -5.05 -1.56
C ILE A 19 -15.94 -5.00 -0.55
N PRO A 20 -15.31 -6.14 -0.17
CA PRO A 20 -14.14 -6.11 0.70
C PRO A 20 -12.99 -5.25 0.18
N VAL A 21 -12.71 -5.36 -1.12
CA VAL A 21 -11.60 -4.64 -1.77
C VAL A 21 -11.87 -3.14 -1.81
N VAL A 22 -13.10 -2.72 -2.12
CA VAL A 22 -13.49 -1.31 -2.16
C VAL A 22 -13.39 -0.69 -0.77
N LEU A 23 -13.94 -1.36 0.25
CA LEU A 23 -13.86 -0.91 1.64
C LEU A 23 -12.41 -0.85 2.15
N SER A 24 -11.57 -1.83 1.81
CA SER A 24 -10.14 -1.81 2.13
C SER A 24 -9.42 -0.62 1.47
N ASN A 25 -9.71 -0.33 0.20
CA ASN A 25 -9.11 0.84 -0.46
C ASN A 25 -9.63 2.18 0.08
N ALA A 26 -10.82 2.20 0.67
CA ALA A 26 -11.38 3.40 1.31
C ALA A 26 -10.70 3.75 2.64
N THR A 27 -10.00 2.81 3.30
CA THR A 27 -9.34 3.10 4.58
C THR A 27 -8.19 4.09 4.44
N MET A 28 -7.47 4.08 3.32
CA MET A 28 -6.34 4.98 3.06
C MET A 28 -6.75 6.47 3.01
N PRO A 29 -7.73 6.89 2.20
CA PRO A 29 -8.17 8.29 2.21
C PRO A 29 -8.83 8.69 3.52
N ILE A 30 -9.53 7.78 4.20
CA ILE A 30 -10.09 8.04 5.54
C ILE A 30 -8.96 8.31 6.55
N LEU A 31 -7.91 7.49 6.54
CA LEU A 31 -6.74 7.69 7.40
C LEU A 31 -6.09 9.05 7.13
N GLY A 32 -5.91 9.44 5.86
CA GLY A 32 -5.36 10.76 5.52
C GLY A 32 -6.25 11.93 5.96
N ALA A 33 -7.57 11.79 5.87
CA ALA A 33 -8.51 12.79 6.39
C ALA A 33 -8.43 12.90 7.92
N VAL A 34 -8.28 11.77 8.62
CA VAL A 34 -8.10 11.74 10.08
C VAL A 34 -6.76 12.38 10.48
N ASP A 35 -5.66 12.05 9.81
CA ASP A 35 -4.34 12.65 10.07
C ASP A 35 -4.41 14.19 9.95
N THR A 36 -5.08 14.68 8.91
CA THR A 36 -5.31 16.11 8.68
C THR A 36 -6.18 16.73 9.77
N ALA A 37 -7.26 16.06 10.17
CA ALA A 37 -8.18 16.56 11.19
C ALA A 37 -7.53 16.65 12.59
N VAL A 38 -6.73 15.64 12.96
CA VAL A 38 -6.00 15.58 14.24
C VAL A 38 -4.95 16.69 14.29
N VAL A 39 -4.13 16.81 13.26
CA VAL A 39 -3.10 17.86 13.21
C VAL A 39 -3.72 19.26 13.08
N GLY A 40 -4.89 19.36 12.45
CA GLY A 40 -5.67 20.59 12.37
C GLY A 40 -6.11 21.15 13.73
N GLN A 41 -6.21 20.31 14.77
CA GLN A 41 -6.52 20.77 16.13
C GLN A 41 -5.39 21.64 16.75
N MET A 42 -4.19 21.65 16.16
CA MET A 42 -3.08 22.49 16.62
C MET A 42 -3.26 23.97 16.27
N GLY A 43 -4.22 24.32 15.40
CA GLY A 43 -4.49 25.71 14.99
C GLY A 43 -3.39 26.37 14.15
N LEU A 44 -2.39 25.61 13.71
CA LEU A 44 -1.25 26.08 12.92
C LEU A 44 -1.33 25.52 11.49
N ALA A 45 -1.03 26.37 10.50
CA ALA A 45 -1.03 25.95 9.09
C ALA A 45 0.17 25.06 8.73
N ALA A 46 1.34 25.27 9.34
CA ALA A 46 2.56 24.55 9.00
C ALA A 46 2.47 23.03 9.26
N PRO A 47 1.95 22.54 10.41
CA PRO A 47 1.74 21.10 10.62
C PRO A 47 0.81 20.44 9.60
N ILE A 48 -0.28 21.12 9.19
CA ILE A 48 -1.21 20.61 8.18
C ILE A 48 -0.50 20.47 6.83
N GLY A 49 0.24 21.51 6.42
CA GLY A 49 1.03 21.49 5.20
C GLY A 49 2.10 20.38 5.21
N ALA A 50 2.71 20.14 6.38
CA ALA A 50 3.75 19.13 6.56
C ALA A 50 3.22 17.71 6.38
N VAL A 51 2.08 17.38 7.01
CA VAL A 51 1.42 16.08 6.81
C VAL A 51 1.00 15.91 5.35
N GLY A 52 0.44 16.94 4.72
CA GLY A 52 0.02 16.89 3.32
C GLY A 52 1.17 16.56 2.36
N ILE A 53 2.26 17.35 2.41
CA ILE A 53 3.39 17.13 1.50
C ILE A 53 4.11 15.81 1.79
N ALA A 54 4.29 15.47 3.08
CA ALA A 54 4.94 14.22 3.47
C ALA A 54 4.13 12.99 3.02
N ALA A 55 2.80 13.03 3.19
CA ALA A 55 1.91 11.97 2.74
C ALA A 55 1.97 11.77 1.22
N VAL A 56 1.98 12.86 0.44
CA VAL A 56 2.13 12.79 -1.03
C VAL A 56 3.49 12.19 -1.42
N ILE A 57 4.59 12.67 -0.82
CA ILE A 57 5.94 12.17 -1.10
C ILE A 57 6.02 10.66 -0.84
N ILE A 58 5.65 10.22 0.37
CA ILE A 58 5.79 8.81 0.75
C ILE A 58 4.84 7.90 -0.04
N THR A 59 3.62 8.38 -0.32
CA THR A 59 2.66 7.63 -1.14
C THR A 59 3.18 7.47 -2.56
N ALA A 60 3.73 8.53 -3.16
CA ALA A 60 4.29 8.46 -4.50
C ALA A 60 5.45 7.45 -4.57
N ILE A 61 6.35 7.47 -3.60
CA ILE A 61 7.48 6.52 -3.50
C ILE A 61 6.98 5.08 -3.45
N PHE A 62 6.04 4.76 -2.56
CA PHE A 62 5.52 3.39 -2.43
C PHE A 62 4.66 2.98 -3.62
N TRP A 63 3.92 3.91 -4.22
CA TRP A 63 3.04 3.63 -5.35
C TRP A 63 3.79 3.16 -6.60
N LEU A 64 5.08 3.49 -6.74
CA LEU A 64 5.97 2.91 -7.77
C LEU A 64 5.96 1.37 -7.74
N PHE A 65 5.70 0.77 -6.58
CA PHE A 65 5.62 -0.69 -6.41
C PHE A 65 4.18 -1.22 -6.38
N GLY A 66 3.19 -0.38 -6.69
CA GLY A 66 1.79 -0.79 -6.82
C GLY A 66 1.57 -1.86 -7.91
N PHE A 67 2.51 -1.98 -8.87
CA PHE A 67 2.50 -3.04 -9.87
C PHE A 67 2.54 -4.44 -9.25
N LEU A 68 3.14 -4.62 -8.06
CA LEU A 68 3.18 -5.91 -7.37
C LEU A 68 1.77 -6.45 -7.14
N ARG A 69 0.81 -5.59 -6.83
CA ARG A 69 -0.59 -6.02 -6.63
C ARG A 69 -1.19 -6.61 -7.92
N MET A 70 -1.03 -5.91 -9.05
CA MET A 70 -1.61 -6.38 -10.32
C MET A 70 -0.81 -7.56 -10.90
N GLY A 71 0.52 -7.53 -10.83
CA GLY A 71 1.40 -8.58 -11.31
C GLY A 71 1.23 -9.90 -10.54
N VAL A 72 1.27 -9.85 -9.20
CA VAL A 72 1.08 -11.04 -8.36
C VAL A 72 -0.33 -11.59 -8.51
N SER A 73 -1.36 -10.74 -8.62
CA SER A 73 -2.73 -11.20 -8.85
C SER A 73 -2.86 -11.99 -10.16
N GLY A 74 -2.29 -11.48 -11.26
CA GLY A 74 -2.35 -12.15 -12.57
C GLY A 74 -1.60 -13.49 -12.57
N LEU A 75 -0.33 -13.48 -12.14
CA LEU A 75 0.51 -14.68 -12.10
C LEU A 75 -0.06 -15.74 -11.15
N THR A 76 -0.60 -15.33 -10.00
CA THR A 76 -1.21 -16.27 -9.04
C THR A 76 -2.48 -16.89 -9.62
N ALA A 77 -3.32 -16.10 -10.32
CA ALA A 77 -4.53 -16.62 -10.95
C ALA A 77 -4.20 -17.64 -12.06
N GLN A 78 -3.15 -17.39 -12.85
CA GLN A 78 -2.66 -18.33 -13.87
C GLN A 78 -2.17 -19.65 -13.23
N ALA A 79 -1.30 -19.58 -12.22
CA ALA A 79 -0.80 -20.76 -11.52
C ALA A 79 -1.94 -21.57 -10.86
N LEU A 80 -2.95 -20.90 -10.30
CA LEU A 80 -4.14 -21.56 -9.77
C LEU A 80 -4.98 -22.23 -10.87
N GLY A 81 -5.09 -21.61 -12.04
CA GLY A 81 -5.76 -22.18 -13.22
C GLY A 81 -5.07 -23.46 -13.71
N GLU A 82 -3.75 -23.52 -13.63
CA GLU A 82 -2.92 -24.70 -13.93
C GLU A 82 -2.91 -25.74 -12.79
N LYS A 83 -3.63 -25.48 -11.68
CA LYS A 83 -3.59 -26.29 -10.44
C LYS A 83 -2.21 -26.37 -9.78
N ASN A 84 -1.30 -25.45 -10.10
CA ASN A 84 0.03 -25.35 -9.52
C ASN A 84 0.00 -24.52 -8.23
N ILE A 85 -0.41 -25.16 -7.13
CA ILE A 85 -0.53 -24.51 -5.81
C ILE A 85 0.84 -24.10 -5.26
N ILE A 86 1.90 -24.84 -5.60
CA ILE A 86 3.27 -24.55 -5.16
C ILE A 86 3.71 -23.21 -5.73
N GLU A 87 3.55 -23.01 -7.04
CA GLU A 87 3.92 -21.75 -7.68
C GLU A 87 3.04 -20.59 -7.20
N ALA A 88 1.73 -20.81 -7.03
CA ALA A 88 0.84 -19.80 -6.47
C ALA A 88 1.31 -19.31 -5.08
N ASN A 89 1.81 -20.21 -4.21
CA ASN A 89 2.35 -19.82 -2.91
C ASN A 89 3.77 -19.21 -3.02
N ALA A 90 4.60 -19.68 -3.95
CA ALA A 90 5.93 -19.12 -4.19
C ALA A 90 5.87 -17.65 -4.63
N LEU A 91 4.86 -17.27 -5.43
CA LEU A 91 4.61 -15.88 -5.82
C LEU A 91 4.37 -14.95 -4.62
N LEU A 92 3.66 -15.43 -3.58
CA LEU A 92 3.49 -14.68 -2.34
C LEU A 92 4.85 -14.45 -1.66
N ILE A 93 5.64 -15.51 -1.48
CA ILE A 93 6.95 -15.41 -0.83
C ILE A 93 7.88 -14.46 -1.59
N ARG A 94 7.95 -14.57 -2.93
CA ARG A 94 8.73 -13.66 -3.77
C ARG A 94 8.28 -12.21 -3.60
N SER A 95 6.96 -11.97 -3.55
CA SER A 95 6.42 -10.62 -3.34
C SER A 95 6.76 -10.04 -1.97
N LEU A 96 6.79 -10.87 -0.91
CA LEU A 96 7.20 -10.46 0.44
C LEU A 96 8.69 -10.16 0.52
N ILE A 97 9.53 -10.98 -0.14
CA ILE A 97 10.98 -10.72 -0.24
C ILE A 97 11.22 -9.40 -0.98
N ILE A 98 10.53 -9.15 -2.10
CA ILE A 98 10.63 -7.87 -2.82
C ILE A 98 10.21 -6.72 -1.90
N GLY A 99 9.07 -6.83 -1.21
CA GLY A 99 8.60 -5.80 -0.29
C GLY A 99 9.61 -5.50 0.82
N PHE A 100 10.18 -6.53 1.43
CA PHE A 100 11.19 -6.40 2.48
C PHE A 100 12.48 -5.74 1.97
N VAL A 101 13.04 -6.24 0.86
CA VAL A 101 14.30 -5.74 0.28
C VAL A 101 14.14 -4.30 -0.20
N VAL A 102 13.08 -3.99 -0.93
CA VAL A 102 12.80 -2.63 -1.43
C VAL A 102 12.50 -1.67 -0.28
N GLY A 103 11.73 -2.10 0.71
CA GLY A 103 11.46 -1.30 1.89
C GLY A 103 12.74 -0.97 2.66
N LEU A 104 13.63 -1.94 2.84
CA LEU A 104 14.94 -1.72 3.47
C LEU A 104 15.83 -0.79 2.64
N PHE A 105 15.82 -0.94 1.32
CA PHE A 105 16.50 -0.03 0.40
C PHE A 105 16.04 1.43 0.59
N PHE A 106 14.75 1.67 0.73
CA PHE A 106 14.23 3.02 1.01
C PHE A 106 14.60 3.54 2.40
N ILE A 107 14.61 2.68 3.43
CA ILE A 107 15.05 3.07 4.77
C ILE A 107 16.53 3.49 4.74
N ILE A 108 17.38 2.77 4.00
CA ILE A 108 18.81 3.10 3.87
C ILE A 108 19.00 4.41 3.09
N LEU A 109 18.25 4.61 2.00
CA LEU A 109 18.36 5.80 1.15
C LEU A 109 17.46 6.97 1.57
N GLN A 110 16.82 6.91 2.73
CA GLN A 110 15.81 7.90 3.14
C GLN A 110 16.34 9.34 3.12
N SER A 111 17.61 9.56 3.50
CA SER A 111 18.20 10.90 3.58
C SER A 111 18.30 11.60 2.21
N PRO A 112 19.01 11.05 1.20
CA PRO A 112 19.06 11.68 -0.12
C PRO A 112 17.69 11.72 -0.82
N LEU A 113 16.84 10.71 -0.58
CA LEU A 113 15.50 10.63 -1.15
C LEU A 113 14.61 11.78 -0.69
N PHE A 114 14.53 12.00 0.63
CA PHE A 114 13.70 13.07 1.20
C PHE A 114 14.30 14.45 0.99
N PHE A 115 15.63 14.57 0.97
CA PHE A 115 16.26 15.83 0.58
C PHE A 115 15.86 16.24 -0.83
N GLY A 116 15.97 15.34 -1.82
CA GLY A 116 15.56 15.61 -3.20
C GLY A 116 14.06 15.92 -3.32
N ALA A 117 13.21 15.13 -2.65
CA ALA A 117 11.76 15.33 -2.69
C ALA A 117 11.32 16.66 -2.07
N LEU A 118 11.90 17.05 -0.93
CA LEU A 118 11.59 18.32 -0.27
C LEU A 118 12.23 19.52 -0.98
N TYR A 119 13.35 19.34 -1.67
CA TYR A 119 13.99 20.40 -2.46
C TYR A 119 13.11 20.87 -3.62
N ILE A 120 12.42 19.94 -4.28
CA ILE A 120 11.52 20.24 -5.41
C ILE A 120 10.15 20.74 -4.90
N SER A 121 9.84 20.54 -3.62
CA SER A 121 8.58 20.96 -3.03
C SER A 121 8.48 22.50 -2.93
N PRO A 122 7.33 23.10 -3.31
CA PRO A 122 7.08 24.54 -3.14
C PRO A 122 6.77 24.95 -1.69
N ALA A 123 6.89 24.03 -0.72
CA ALA A 123 6.59 24.28 0.68
C ALA A 123 7.52 25.31 1.33
N SER A 124 7.06 25.98 2.38
CA SER A 124 7.90 26.83 3.23
C SER A 124 8.92 26.00 4.02
N GLU A 125 9.97 26.64 4.52
CA GLU A 125 11.01 25.95 5.29
C GLU A 125 10.47 25.30 6.59
N ASP A 126 9.54 25.95 7.28
CA ASP A 126 8.88 25.39 8.47
C ASP A 126 8.10 24.10 8.14
N VAL A 127 7.41 24.10 6.99
CA VAL A 127 6.68 22.93 6.51
C VAL A 127 7.63 21.81 6.12
N LYS A 128 8.74 22.13 5.42
CA LYS A 128 9.76 21.14 5.04
C LYS A 128 10.43 20.51 6.27
N PHE A 129 10.71 21.30 7.31
CA PHE A 129 11.28 20.81 8.55
C PHE A 129 10.38 19.75 9.20
N LEU A 130 9.11 20.10 9.44
CA LEU A 130 8.12 19.18 10.02
C LEU A 130 7.84 17.97 9.11
N ALA A 131 7.78 18.18 7.79
CA ALA A 131 7.58 17.10 6.83
C ALA A 131 8.75 16.09 6.87
N LYS A 132 9.98 16.57 7.03
CA LYS A 132 11.17 15.71 7.15
C LYS A 132 11.08 14.83 8.39
N GLU A 133 10.65 15.38 9.53
CA GLU A 133 10.44 14.57 10.75
C GLU A 133 9.38 13.48 10.52
N TYR A 134 8.24 13.85 9.94
CA TYR A 134 7.18 12.89 9.59
C TYR A 134 7.71 11.78 8.66
N LEU A 135 8.43 12.15 7.60
CA LEU A 135 8.96 11.21 6.60
C LEU A 135 9.96 10.23 7.22
N ASN A 136 10.88 10.71 8.07
CA ASN A 136 11.85 9.89 8.77
C ASN A 136 11.20 8.84 9.69
N ILE A 137 10.04 9.14 10.26
CA ILE A 137 9.27 8.19 11.06
C ILE A 137 8.52 7.22 10.15
N ARG A 138 7.84 7.73 9.13
CA ARG A 138 6.91 6.94 8.32
C ARG A 138 7.62 5.98 7.37
N ILE A 139 8.86 6.24 6.98
CA ILE A 139 9.61 5.38 6.04
C ILE A 139 9.80 3.94 6.52
N TYR A 140 9.83 3.73 7.83
CA TYR A 140 9.92 2.39 8.44
C TYR A 140 8.70 1.51 8.13
N SER A 141 7.57 2.10 7.70
CA SER A 141 6.42 1.34 7.19
C SER A 141 6.66 0.73 5.80
N GLY A 142 7.70 1.15 5.07
CA GLY A 142 7.97 0.75 3.69
C GLY A 142 7.95 -0.76 3.44
N PRO A 143 8.70 -1.59 4.19
CA PRO A 143 8.67 -3.04 4.03
C PRO A 143 7.26 -3.64 4.11
N ALA A 144 6.47 -3.16 5.07
CA ALA A 144 5.11 -3.63 5.30
C ALA A 144 4.16 -3.17 4.19
N VAL A 145 4.19 -1.89 3.81
CA VAL A 145 3.29 -1.33 2.78
C VAL A 145 3.53 -1.97 1.42
N ILE A 146 4.80 -2.13 1.02
CA ILE A 146 5.13 -2.73 -0.28
C ILE A 146 4.80 -4.24 -0.27
N GLY A 147 5.11 -4.94 0.83
CA GLY A 147 4.70 -6.35 1.00
C GLY A 147 3.18 -6.53 0.94
N LEU A 148 2.41 -5.57 1.48
CA LEU A 148 0.95 -5.59 1.46
C LEU A 148 0.39 -5.55 0.02
N TYR A 149 1.06 -4.90 -0.93
CA TYR A 149 0.64 -4.98 -2.34
C TYR A 149 0.70 -6.41 -2.86
N GLY A 150 1.77 -7.15 -2.56
CA GLY A 150 1.91 -8.57 -2.89
C GLY A 150 0.85 -9.45 -2.23
N ILE A 151 0.66 -9.29 -0.91
CA ILE A 151 -0.37 -10.01 -0.14
C ILE A 151 -1.76 -9.77 -0.73
N THR A 152 -2.10 -8.51 -0.99
CA THR A 152 -3.42 -8.12 -1.51
C THR A 152 -3.65 -8.73 -2.90
N GLY A 153 -2.64 -8.64 -3.78
CA GLY A 153 -2.73 -9.25 -5.12
C GLY A 153 -2.94 -10.76 -5.05
N TRP A 154 -2.21 -11.44 -4.17
CA TRP A 154 -2.33 -12.88 -3.97
C TRP A 154 -3.68 -13.30 -3.38
N LEU A 155 -4.20 -12.55 -2.40
CA LEU A 155 -5.52 -12.80 -1.80
C LEU A 155 -6.66 -12.58 -2.79
N ILE A 156 -6.56 -11.54 -3.63
CA ILE A 156 -7.52 -11.27 -4.71
C ILE A 156 -7.55 -12.46 -5.68
N ALA A 157 -6.39 -12.94 -6.13
CA ALA A 157 -6.30 -14.08 -7.04
C ALA A 157 -6.89 -15.38 -6.45
N LYS A 158 -6.75 -15.57 -5.13
CA LYS A 158 -7.35 -16.71 -4.41
C LYS A 158 -8.83 -16.52 -4.06
N GLU A 159 -9.46 -15.41 -4.47
CA GLU A 159 -10.83 -15.05 -4.10
C GLU A 159 -11.05 -14.96 -2.57
N ARG A 160 -9.98 -14.71 -1.82
CA ARG A 160 -9.96 -14.56 -0.36
C ARG A 160 -10.01 -13.09 0.04
N THR A 161 -10.82 -12.29 -0.65
CA THR A 161 -10.85 -10.83 -0.46
C THR A 161 -11.30 -10.40 0.94
N LYS A 162 -12.06 -11.23 1.66
CA LYS A 162 -12.40 -10.97 3.07
C LYS A 162 -11.20 -10.99 4.01
N SER A 163 -10.17 -11.76 3.69
CA SER A 163 -8.94 -11.83 4.49
C SER A 163 -8.04 -10.60 4.31
N ILE A 164 -8.43 -9.63 3.47
CA ILE A 164 -7.71 -8.36 3.33
C ILE A 164 -7.92 -7.46 4.57
N PHE A 165 -8.99 -7.69 5.34
CA PHE A 165 -9.29 -6.92 6.56
C PHE A 165 -8.68 -7.47 7.85
N LEU A 166 -8.13 -8.70 7.82
CA LEU A 166 -7.52 -9.37 8.97
C LEU A 166 -6.00 -9.22 8.89
#